data_AF-A0A2I0AIK4-F1
#
_entry.id   AF-A0A2I0AIK4-F1
#
_cell.length_a   1.000
_cell.length_b   1.000
_cell.length_c   1.000
_cell.angle_alpha   90.00
_cell.angle_beta   90.00
_cell.angle_gamma   90.00
#
_symmetry.space_group_name_H-M   'P 1'
#
loop_
_entity.id
_entity.type
_entity.pdbx_description
1 polymer ?
#
loop_
_entity_poly.entity_id
_entity_poly.type
_entity_poly.pdbx_seq_one_letter_code
_entity_poly.pdbx_strand_id
1 'polypeptide(L)'
;MSCQLKELEELLRLFDKDGDGKISAKELRSCVEIAGEQLAEEDAEALIRGLDSDGDGLLAVEELAARLEPAGEEEEEELREAFRVYESDDEGCITAGSLKRTLSRLGVKREMNQCRAMICRFDANGDGVICFEEFKMMMMMTVP
;
A
#
# COMPACT_ATOMS: atom_id res chain seq x y z
N MET A 1 16.40 2.98 2.60
CA MET A 1 16.29 3.51 3.97
C MET A 1 16.46 5.03 4.08
N SER A 2 17.06 5.75 3.11
CA SER A 2 17.23 7.22 3.20
C SER A 2 16.19 8.04 2.42
N CYS A 3 15.23 7.39 1.76
CA CYS A 3 14.24 8.07 0.91
C CYS A 3 12.93 8.38 1.66
N GLN A 4 12.46 7.49 2.55
CA GLN A 4 11.19 7.66 3.28
C GLN A 4 11.21 8.86 4.25
N LEU A 5 12.35 9.14 4.90
CA LEU A 5 12.48 10.33 5.76
C LEU A 5 12.28 11.64 5.01
N LYS A 6 12.61 11.70 3.71
CA LYS A 6 12.43 12.91 2.91
C LYS A 6 10.96 13.19 2.59
N GLU A 7 10.21 12.15 2.24
CA GLU A 7 8.76 12.27 1.99
C GLU A 7 8.05 12.69 3.28
N LEU A 8 8.49 12.14 4.41
CA LEU A 8 8.01 12.52 5.72
C LEU A 8 8.32 13.99 6.05
N GLU A 9 9.57 14.43 5.84
CA GLU A 9 9.98 15.83 6.03
C GLU A 9 9.21 16.80 5.13
N GLU A 10 8.87 16.40 3.89
CA GLU A 10 8.06 17.23 2.99
C GLU A 10 6.60 17.27 3.44
N LEU A 11 6.04 16.15 3.91
CA LEU A 11 4.73 16.09 4.55
C LEU A 11 4.70 16.99 5.80
N LEU A 12 5.67 16.84 6.69
CA LEU A 12 5.82 17.66 7.88
C LEU A 12 5.89 19.12 7.51
N ARG A 13 6.75 19.54 6.59
CA ARG A 13 6.79 20.96 6.14
C ARG A 13 5.51 21.47 5.50
N LEU A 14 4.69 20.58 4.93
CA LEU A 14 3.40 20.96 4.37
C LEU A 14 2.37 21.20 5.49
N PHE A 15 2.45 20.44 6.58
CA PHE A 15 1.52 20.48 7.71
C PHE A 15 1.97 21.45 8.82
N ASP A 16 3.23 21.38 9.24
CA ASP A 16 3.93 22.22 10.21
C ASP A 16 4.14 23.64 9.66
N LYS A 17 3.24 24.54 10.03
CA LYS A 17 3.28 25.95 9.59
C LYS A 17 4.14 26.80 10.51
N ASP A 18 4.25 26.43 11.78
CA ASP A 18 5.06 27.18 12.74
C ASP A 18 6.54 26.76 12.78
N GLY A 19 6.88 25.66 12.10
CA GLY A 19 8.24 25.18 11.94
C GLY A 19 8.81 24.59 13.23
N ASP A 20 7.95 24.09 14.11
CA ASP A 20 8.36 23.50 15.40
C ASP A 20 8.82 22.03 15.25
N GLY A 21 8.65 21.45 14.05
CA GLY A 21 8.99 20.07 13.73
C GLY A 21 7.95 19.06 14.20
N LYS A 22 6.75 19.51 14.61
CA LYS A 22 5.63 18.68 15.04
C LYS A 22 4.35 19.10 14.30
N ILE A 23 3.34 18.24 14.27
CA ILE A 23 2.03 18.56 13.69
C ILE A 23 0.98 18.56 14.79
N SER A 24 0.39 19.71 15.07
CA SER A 24 -0.74 19.81 15.98
C SER A 24 -2.07 19.47 15.30
N ALA A 25 -3.10 19.11 16.08
CA ALA A 25 -4.43 18.77 15.53
C ALA A 25 -5.03 19.93 14.73
N LYS A 26 -4.69 21.16 15.13
CA LYS A 26 -5.10 22.40 14.46
C LYS A 26 -4.42 22.57 13.10
N GLU A 27 -3.14 22.23 13.01
CA GLU A 27 -2.38 22.28 11.76
C GLU A 27 -2.79 21.19 10.80
N LEU A 28 -2.98 19.96 11.30
CA LEU A 28 -3.54 18.85 10.54
C LEU A 28 -4.86 19.25 9.88
N ARG A 29 -5.79 19.78 10.69
CA ARG A 29 -7.09 20.28 10.23
C ARG A 29 -6.94 21.44 9.24
N SER A 30 -6.08 22.41 9.55
CA SER A 30 -5.88 23.59 8.69
C SER A 30 -5.30 23.20 7.33
N CYS A 31 -4.43 22.20 7.28
CA CYS A 31 -3.86 21.72 6.03
C CYS A 31 -4.81 20.83 5.23
N VAL A 32 -5.63 20.01 5.89
CA VAL A 32 -6.69 19.24 5.18
C VAL A 32 -7.72 20.20 4.58
N GLU A 33 -8.09 21.27 5.31
CA GLU A 33 -8.95 22.33 4.79
C GLU A 33 -8.33 23.05 3.58
N ILE A 34 -7.01 23.24 3.55
CA ILE A 34 -6.28 23.78 2.40
C ILE A 34 -6.24 22.80 1.23
N ALA A 35 -6.13 21.50 1.50
CA ALA A 35 -6.18 20.44 0.49
C ALA A 35 -7.58 20.27 -0.14
N GLY A 36 -8.60 20.91 0.42
CA GLY A 36 -9.98 20.89 -0.10
C GLY A 36 -10.87 19.81 0.53
N GLU A 37 -10.38 19.12 1.55
CA GLU A 37 -11.17 18.20 2.37
C GLU A 37 -11.54 18.86 3.72
N GLN A 38 -12.66 18.46 4.29
CA GLN A 38 -13.07 18.92 5.62
C GLN A 38 -12.87 17.79 6.61
N LEU A 39 -11.90 17.95 7.50
CA LEU A 39 -11.68 17.02 8.60
C LEU A 39 -12.31 17.59 9.87
N ALA A 40 -13.17 16.79 10.53
CA ALA A 40 -13.75 17.20 11.81
C ALA A 40 -12.67 17.24 12.89
N GLU A 41 -12.88 18.05 13.92
CA GLU A 41 -11.96 18.13 15.06
C GLU A 41 -11.81 16.77 15.75
N GLU A 42 -12.92 16.02 15.82
CA GLU A 42 -13.00 14.66 16.36
C GLU A 42 -12.12 13.68 15.58
N ASP A 43 -12.14 13.77 14.25
CA ASP A 43 -11.33 12.92 13.36
C ASP A 43 -9.86 13.31 13.43
N ALA A 44 -9.56 14.61 13.52
CA ALA A 44 -8.19 15.10 13.64
C ALA A 44 -7.58 14.65 14.98
N GLU A 45 -8.32 14.80 16.08
CA GLU A 45 -7.92 14.30 17.39
C GLU A 45 -7.83 12.77 17.41
N ALA A 46 -8.71 12.04 16.72
CA ALA A 46 -8.62 10.58 16.65
C ALA A 46 -7.38 10.12 15.87
N LEU A 47 -7.02 10.83 14.79
CA LEU A 47 -5.80 10.58 14.03
C LEU A 47 -4.57 10.88 14.87
N ILE A 48 -4.52 12.06 15.51
CA ILE A 48 -3.43 12.43 16.42
C ILE A 48 -3.34 11.43 17.55
N ARG A 49 -4.42 11.13 18.28
CA ARG A 49 -4.38 10.20 19.42
C ARG A 49 -4.01 8.77 19.04
N GLY A 50 -4.17 8.39 17.77
CA GLY A 50 -3.60 7.14 17.28
C GLY A 50 -2.09 7.25 17.09
N LEU A 51 -1.63 8.34 16.49
CA LEU A 51 -0.25 8.57 16.06
C LEU A 51 0.67 8.99 17.22
N ASP A 52 0.15 9.81 18.14
CA ASP A 52 0.75 10.35 19.35
C ASP A 52 0.95 9.23 20.38
N SER A 53 2.20 8.77 20.47
CA SER A 53 2.62 7.71 21.37
C SER A 53 3.18 8.28 22.68
N ASP A 54 3.67 9.52 22.66
CA ASP A 54 4.14 10.27 23.83
C ASP A 54 2.97 10.86 24.66
N GLY A 55 1.82 11.07 24.03
CA GLY A 55 0.64 11.68 24.63
C GLY A 55 0.74 13.20 24.77
N ASP A 56 1.59 13.86 23.98
CA ASP A 56 1.76 15.32 24.03
C ASP A 56 0.72 16.08 23.18
N GLY A 57 -0.11 15.35 22.44
CA GLY A 57 -1.14 15.89 21.56
C GLY A 57 -0.59 16.51 20.28
N LEU A 58 0.67 16.26 19.96
CA LEU A 58 1.37 16.68 18.75
C LEU A 58 1.93 15.44 18.07
N LEU A 59 2.18 15.52 16.76
CA LEU A 59 2.82 14.44 16.03
C LEU A 59 4.25 14.83 15.68
N ALA A 60 5.20 14.23 16.39
CA ALA A 60 6.60 14.40 16.06
C ALA A 60 7.01 13.59 14.82
N VAL A 61 8.10 14.00 14.18
CA VAL A 61 8.69 13.28 13.04
C VAL A 61 8.93 11.81 13.36
N GLU A 62 9.39 11.53 14.57
CA GLU A 62 9.68 10.16 15.01
C GLU A 62 8.41 9.33 15.17
N GLU A 63 7.31 9.93 15.62
CA GLU A 63 6.01 9.26 15.79
C GLU A 63 5.31 9.05 14.46
N LEU A 64 5.37 10.06 13.58
CA LEU A 64 4.92 9.95 12.20
C LEU A 64 5.75 8.87 11.49
N ALA A 65 7.09 8.85 11.65
CA ALA A 65 7.97 7.85 11.03
C ALA A 65 7.69 6.43 11.55
N ALA A 66 7.45 6.29 12.85
CA ALA A 66 7.19 4.99 13.49
C ALA A 66 5.81 4.41 13.12
N ARG A 67 4.83 5.25 12.76
CA ARG A 67 3.48 4.80 12.39
C ARG A 67 3.12 4.96 10.92
N LEU A 68 3.89 5.73 10.15
CA LEU A 68 3.96 5.67 8.69
C LEU A 68 4.97 4.61 8.23
N GLU A 69 5.48 3.77 9.14
CA GLU A 69 5.73 2.38 8.76
C GLU A 69 4.43 1.82 8.15
N PRO A 70 4.55 1.19 7.00
CA PRO A 70 3.94 1.73 5.80
C PRO A 70 2.64 1.02 5.50
N ALA A 71 1.52 1.74 5.59
CA ALA A 71 0.25 1.26 5.08
C ALA A 71 0.32 0.83 3.58
N GLY A 72 1.39 1.18 2.87
CA GLY A 72 1.68 0.71 1.52
C GLY A 72 2.72 -0.42 1.38
N GLU A 73 3.70 -0.57 2.28
CA GLU A 73 4.72 -1.64 2.14
C GLU A 73 4.30 -2.94 2.81
N GLU A 74 3.49 -2.94 3.88
CA GLU A 74 2.92 -4.20 4.39
C GLU A 74 1.99 -4.82 3.33
N GLU A 75 1.13 -4.02 2.72
CA GLU A 75 0.23 -4.49 1.66
C GLU A 75 1.02 -4.91 0.40
N GLU A 76 2.07 -4.16 0.05
CA GLU A 76 2.95 -4.55 -1.06
C GLU A 76 3.78 -5.81 -0.74
N GLU A 77 4.24 -5.99 0.51
CA GLU A 77 4.99 -7.16 0.95
C GLU A 77 4.07 -8.39 0.99
N GLU A 78 2.85 -8.27 1.51
CA GLU A 78 1.83 -9.34 1.44
C GLU A 78 1.50 -9.70 -0.01
N LEU A 79 1.31 -8.71 -0.88
CA LEU A 79 1.09 -8.91 -2.31
C LEU A 79 2.31 -9.59 -2.96
N ARG A 80 3.53 -9.26 -2.53
CA ARG A 80 4.77 -9.83 -3.05
C ARG A 80 5.00 -11.25 -2.57
N GLU A 81 4.64 -11.56 -1.33
CA GLU A 81 4.61 -12.92 -0.81
C GLU A 81 3.57 -13.77 -1.55
N ALA A 82 2.35 -13.25 -1.73
CA ALA A 82 1.31 -13.90 -2.50
C ALA A 82 1.78 -14.14 -3.95
N PHE A 83 2.39 -13.13 -4.58
CA PHE A 83 2.96 -13.24 -5.91
C PHE A 83 4.00 -14.36 -5.99
N ARG A 84 4.92 -14.46 -5.02
CA ARG A 84 5.91 -15.55 -4.91
C ARG A 84 5.29 -16.94 -4.70
N VAL A 85 4.06 -17.05 -4.22
CA VAL A 85 3.38 -18.35 -4.14
C VAL A 85 2.87 -18.79 -5.52
N TYR A 86 2.47 -17.85 -6.36
CA TYR A 86 2.01 -18.12 -7.73
C TYR A 86 3.16 -18.21 -8.74
N GLU A 87 4.20 -17.41 -8.55
CA GLU A 87 5.44 -17.40 -9.29
C GLU A 87 6.30 -18.57 -8.77
N SER A 88 6.43 -19.64 -9.57
CA SER A 88 7.05 -20.91 -9.15
C SER A 88 8.46 -21.12 -9.72
N ASP A 89 8.98 -20.18 -10.52
CA ASP A 89 10.17 -20.38 -11.36
C ASP A 89 11.22 -19.25 -11.21
N ASP A 90 11.06 -18.34 -10.24
CA ASP A 90 11.87 -17.14 -10.04
C ASP A 90 12.02 -16.28 -11.33
N GLU A 91 11.03 -16.37 -12.22
CA GLU A 91 11.01 -15.61 -13.49
C GLU A 91 10.52 -14.17 -13.29
N GLY A 92 9.98 -13.86 -12.11
CA GLY A 92 9.38 -12.55 -11.81
C GLY A 92 8.04 -12.30 -12.53
N CYS A 93 7.44 -13.34 -13.12
CA CYS A 93 6.13 -13.28 -13.77
C CYS A 93 5.33 -14.57 -13.58
N ILE A 94 4.02 -14.46 -13.41
CA ILE A 94 3.12 -15.61 -13.27
C ILE A 94 2.72 -16.08 -14.66
N THR A 95 3.25 -17.22 -15.08
CA THR A 95 2.87 -17.86 -16.33
C THR A 95 1.62 -18.74 -16.15
N ALA A 96 0.93 -19.08 -17.25
CA ALA A 96 -0.18 -20.04 -17.20
C ALA A 96 0.24 -21.41 -16.62
N GLY A 97 1.52 -21.78 -16.76
CA GLY A 97 2.09 -23.00 -16.19
C GLY A 97 2.25 -22.91 -14.67
N SER A 98 2.84 -21.82 -14.19
CA SER A 98 3.04 -21.55 -12.76
C SER A 98 1.70 -21.40 -12.04
N LEU A 99 0.77 -20.65 -12.62
CA LEU A 99 -0.60 -20.53 -12.12
C LEU A 99 -1.30 -21.90 -11.99
N LYS A 100 -1.18 -22.77 -12.99
CA LYS A 100 -1.77 -24.12 -12.95
C LYS A 100 -1.15 -24.97 -11.84
N ARG A 101 0.16 -24.90 -11.65
CA ARG A 101 0.87 -25.61 -10.57
C ARG A 101 0.38 -25.15 -9.20
N THR A 102 0.35 -23.85 -8.97
CA THR A 102 -0.10 -23.27 -7.69
C THR A 102 -1.57 -23.57 -7.42
N LEU A 103 -2.46 -23.44 -8.42
CA LEU A 103 -3.87 -23.83 -8.29
C LEU A 103 -4.02 -25.33 -7.96
N SER A 104 -3.21 -26.19 -8.57
CA SER A 104 -3.20 -27.62 -8.27
C SER A 104 -2.75 -27.91 -6.83
N ARG A 105 -1.77 -27.14 -6.30
CA ARG A 105 -1.35 -27.21 -4.89
C ARG A 105 -2.43 -26.76 -3.92
N LEU A 106 -3.24 -25.78 -4.31
CA LEU A 106 -4.43 -25.30 -3.58
C LEU A 106 -5.64 -26.24 -3.71
N GLY A 107 -5.50 -27.37 -4.42
CA GLY A 107 -6.59 -28.34 -4.63
C GLY A 107 -7.56 -27.99 -5.76
N VAL A 108 -7.32 -26.89 -6.48
CA VAL A 108 -8.14 -26.43 -7.61
C VAL A 108 -7.58 -26.98 -8.92
N LYS A 109 -8.21 -28.03 -9.46
CA LYS A 109 -7.83 -28.58 -10.77
C LYS A 109 -8.43 -27.74 -11.89
N ARG A 110 -7.56 -27.11 -12.68
CA ARG A 110 -7.93 -26.33 -13.88
C ARG A 110 -7.18 -26.85 -15.10
N GLU A 111 -7.87 -26.83 -16.24
CA GLU A 111 -7.24 -27.13 -17.53
C GLU A 111 -6.37 -25.96 -18.00
N MET A 112 -5.36 -26.27 -18.82
CA MET A 112 -4.40 -25.27 -19.31
C MET A 112 -5.09 -24.12 -20.07
N ASN A 113 -6.15 -24.43 -20.81
CA ASN A 113 -6.95 -23.43 -21.54
C ASN A 113 -7.66 -22.45 -20.59
N GLN A 114 -8.09 -22.91 -19.41
CA GLN A 114 -8.71 -22.02 -18.42
C GLN A 114 -7.68 -21.15 -17.71
N CYS A 115 -6.49 -21.69 -17.40
CA CYS A 115 -5.39 -20.87 -16.86
C CYS A 115 -4.99 -19.79 -17.86
N ARG A 116 -4.89 -20.10 -19.16
CA ARG A 116 -4.66 -19.09 -20.21
C ARG A 116 -5.76 -18.04 -20.26
N ALA A 117 -7.03 -18.43 -20.17
CA ALA A 117 -8.14 -17.48 -20.17
C ALA A 117 -8.12 -16.57 -18.92
N MET A 118 -7.67 -17.07 -17.77
CA MET A 118 -7.46 -16.24 -16.58
C MET A 118 -6.32 -15.26 -16.79
N ILE A 119 -5.16 -15.72 -17.28
CA ILE A 119 -4.02 -14.86 -17.60
C ILE A 119 -4.47 -13.75 -18.55
N CYS A 120 -5.06 -14.07 -19.71
CA CYS A 120 -5.52 -13.08 -20.69
C CYS A 120 -6.58 -12.09 -20.17
N ARG A 121 -7.21 -12.34 -19.02
CA ARG A 121 -8.19 -11.43 -18.43
C ARG A 121 -7.52 -10.32 -17.60
N PHE A 122 -6.34 -10.60 -17.05
CA PHE A 122 -5.58 -9.69 -16.18
C PHE A 122 -4.29 -9.19 -16.84
N ASP A 123 -3.80 -9.90 -17.85
CA ASP A 123 -2.73 -9.52 -18.77
C ASP A 123 -3.20 -8.33 -19.62
N ALA A 124 -2.83 -7.13 -19.16
CA ALA A 124 -3.19 -5.86 -19.77
C ALA A 124 -2.19 -5.48 -20.86
N ASN A 125 -0.94 -5.92 -20.75
CA ASN A 125 0.12 -5.63 -21.70
C ASN A 125 0.13 -6.61 -22.90
N GLY A 126 -0.57 -7.74 -22.80
CA GLY A 126 -0.73 -8.76 -23.83
C GLY A 126 0.49 -9.66 -24.03
N ASP A 127 1.38 -9.76 -23.04
CA ASP A 127 2.61 -10.55 -23.11
C ASP A 127 2.39 -12.05 -22.82
N GLY A 128 1.18 -12.42 -22.39
CA GLY A 128 0.78 -13.79 -22.07
C GLY A 128 1.26 -14.28 -20.71
N VAL A 129 1.74 -13.38 -19.85
CA VAL A 129 2.09 -13.61 -18.44
C VAL A 129 1.42 -12.54 -17.56
N ILE A 130 1.52 -12.67 -16.24
CA ILE A 130 1.08 -11.62 -15.31
C ILE A 130 2.31 -11.12 -14.58
N CYS A 131 2.66 -9.85 -14.76
CA CYS A 131 3.71 -9.20 -14.00
C CYS A 131 3.23 -8.74 -12.60
N PHE A 132 4.14 -8.30 -11.75
CA PHE A 132 3.81 -7.83 -10.40
C PHE A 132 2.76 -6.71 -10.41
N GLU A 133 2.87 -5.75 -11.32
CA GLU A 133 1.93 -4.64 -11.47
C GLU A 133 0.52 -5.11 -11.84
N GLU A 134 0.41 -6.07 -12.75
CA GLU A 134 -0.88 -6.65 -13.18
C GLU A 134 -1.52 -7.49 -12.07
N PHE A 135 -0.70 -8.20 -11.29
CA PHE A 135 -1.15 -8.92 -10.10
C PHE A 135 -1.66 -7.95 -9.02
N LYS A 136 -0.95 -6.84 -8.81
CA LYS A 136 -1.35 -5.76 -7.90
C LYS A 136 -2.69 -5.17 -8.32
N MET A 137 -2.86 -4.85 -9.61
CA MET A 137 -4.15 -4.38 -10.15
C MET A 137 -5.27 -5.41 -9.99
N MET A 138 -4.98 -6.70 -10.19
CA MET A 138 -5.94 -7.79 -9.97
C MET A 138 -6.42 -7.81 -8.51
N MET A 139 -5.52 -7.71 -7.53
CA MET A 139 -5.89 -7.71 -6.11
C MET A 139 -6.64 -6.43 -5.74
N MET A 140 -6.19 -5.26 -6.21
CA MET A 140 -6.83 -3.97 -5.94
C MET A 140 -8.24 -3.85 -6.53
N MET A 141 -8.53 -4.43 -7.70
CA MET A 141 -9.87 -4.39 -8.30
C MET A 141 -10.85 -5.42 -7.73
N THR A 142 -10.36 -6.45 -7.01
CA THR A 142 -11.18 -7.60 -6.62
C THR A 142 -11.69 -7.52 -5.18
N VAL A 143 -11.26 -6.52 -4.40
CA VAL A 143 -11.79 -6.23 -3.05
C VAL A 143 -12.87 -5.13 -3.16
N PRO A 144 -14.16 -5.42 -2.92
CA PRO A 144 -15.19 -4.40 -2.75
C PRO A 144 -15.15 -3.75 -1.36
#